data_AF-A0A317F8Z6-F1
#
_entry.id   AF-A0A317F8Z6-F1
#
_cell.length_a   1.000
_cell.length_b   1.000
_cell.length_c   1.000
_cell.angle_alpha   90.00
_cell.angle_beta   90.00
_cell.angle_gamma   90.00
#
_symmetry.space_group_name_H-M   'P 1'
#
loop_
_entity.id
_entity.type
_entity.pdbx_description
1 polymer ?
#
loop_
_entity_poly.entity_id
_entity_poly.type
_entity_poly.pdbx_seq_one_letter_code
_entity_poly.pdbx_strand_id
1 'polypeptide(L)' 'MVEATAKAMALAAHRCGTPRMVKLYLDDARKVLLGVAKSAKRQTWTIEELLLALDPPKPKLKPWERYADPPHRDGP' A
#
# COMPACT_ATOMS: atom_id res chain seq x y z
N MET A 1 -12.81 7.82 0.73
CA MET A 1 -11.50 7.86 0.04
C MET A 1 -11.41 6.87 -1.13
N VAL A 2 -11.76 5.58 -0.96
CA VAL A 2 -11.69 4.55 -2.02
C VAL A 2 -12.53 4.86 -3.27
N GLU A 3 -13.72 5.44 -3.11
CA GLU A 3 -14.60 5.76 -4.24
C GLU A 3 -14.02 6.86 -5.14
N ALA A 4 -13.34 7.85 -4.55
CA ALA A 4 -12.65 8.91 -5.28
C ALA A 4 -11.47 8.34 -6.09
N THR A 5 -10.73 7.41 -5.51
CA THR A 5 -9.64 6.68 -6.20
C THR A 5 -10.18 5.80 -7.32
N ALA A 6 -11.32 5.13 -7.12
CA ALA A 6 -11.98 4.32 -8.14
C ALA A 6 -12.49 5.18 -9.31
N LYS A 7 -13.10 6.34 -9.03
CA LYS A 7 -13.53 7.32 -10.05
C LYS A 7 -12.34 7.89 -10.82
N ALA A 8 -11.25 8.23 -10.14
CA ALA A 8 -10.03 8.70 -10.78
C ALA A 8 -9.43 7.64 -11.72
N MET A 9 -9.42 6.35 -11.32
CA MET A 9 -8.98 5.26 -12.19
C MET A 9 -9.92 5.02 -13.38
N ALA A 10 -11.24 5.13 -13.19
CA ALA A 10 -12.21 4.98 -14.26
C ALA A 10 -12.10 6.12 -15.30
N LEU A 11 -11.85 7.35 -14.85
CA LEU A 11 -11.63 8.51 -15.73
C LEU A 11 -10.28 8.42 -16.46
N ALA A 12 -9.23 7.94 -15.79
CA ALA A 12 -7.91 7.72 -16.40
C ALA A 12 -7.93 6.64 -17.51
N ALA A 13 -8.82 5.66 -17.41
CA ALA A 13 -8.98 4.62 -18.43
C ALA A 13 -9.61 5.13 -19.74
N HIS A 14 -10.37 6.24 -19.70
CA HIS A 14 -11.23 6.63 -20.83
C HIS A 14 -10.70 7.75 -21.73
N ARG A 15 -9.71 8.57 -21.35
CA ARG A 15 -9.41 9.80 -22.13
C ARG A 15 -7.96 10.30 -22.28
N CYS A 16 -6.93 9.59 -21.88
CA CYS A 16 -5.58 9.94 -22.31
C CYS A 16 -4.78 8.67 -22.45
N GLY A 17 -3.94 8.59 -23.48
CA GLY A 17 -2.99 7.51 -23.67
C GLY A 17 -2.15 7.39 -22.41
N THR A 18 -2.60 6.56 -21.47
CA THR A 18 -1.82 6.20 -20.31
C THR A 18 -0.60 5.53 -20.93
N PRO A 19 0.61 6.10 -20.76
CA PRO A 19 1.81 5.52 -21.33
C PRO A 19 1.79 4.05 -20.97
N ARG A 20 2.06 3.14 -21.91
CA ARG A 20 1.85 1.69 -21.74
C ARG A 20 2.37 1.17 -20.39
N MET A 21 3.46 1.76 -19.90
CA MET A 21 4.01 1.59 -18.55
C MET A 21 3.04 1.86 -17.40
N VAL A 22 2.29 2.97 -17.40
CA VAL A 22 1.31 3.30 -16.35
C VAL A 22 0.15 2.29 -16.35
N LYS A 23 -0.27 1.81 -17.52
CA LYS A 23 -1.28 0.74 -17.59
C LYS A 23 -0.76 -0.57 -16.97
N LEU A 24 0.49 -0.93 -17.23
CA LEU A 24 1.12 -2.11 -16.61
C LEU A 24 1.17 -1.98 -15.08
N TYR A 25 1.57 -0.82 -14.56
CA TYR A 25 1.55 -0.58 -13.10
C TYR A 25 0.15 -0.70 -12.50
N LEU A 26 -0.87 -0.19 -13.19
CA LEU A 26 -2.26 -0.30 -12.75
C LEU A 26 -2.78 -1.74 -12.79
N ASP A 27 -2.43 -2.49 -13.83
CA ASP A 27 -2.83 -3.89 -13.99
C ASP A 27 -2.15 -4.78 -12.93
N ASP A 28 -0.88 -4.54 -12.61
CA ASP A 28 -0.17 -5.28 -11.56
C ASP A 28 -0.68 -4.88 -10.17
N ALA A 29 -0.93 -3.59 -9.92
CA ALA A 29 -1.60 -3.16 -8.69
C ALA A 29 -2.98 -3.83 -8.52
N ARG A 30 -3.77 -3.95 -9.59
CA ARG A 30 -5.06 -4.64 -9.58
C ARG A 30 -4.91 -6.12 -9.22
N LYS A 31 -3.91 -6.83 -9.76
CA LYS A 31 -3.65 -8.24 -9.42
C LYS A 31 -3.31 -8.40 -7.94
N VAL A 32 -2.46 -7.52 -7.40
CA VAL A 32 -2.07 -7.55 -5.99
C VAL A 32 -3.28 -7.32 -5.09
N LEU A 33 -4.10 -6.29 -5.36
CA LEU A 33 -5.31 -6.01 -4.58
C LEU A 33 -6.30 -7.18 -4.61
N LEU A 34 -6.47 -7.84 -5.75
CA LEU A 34 -7.30 -9.05 -5.86
C LEU A 34 -6.74 -10.23 -5.07
N GLY A 35 -5.41 -10.40 -5.05
CA GLY A 35 -4.73 -11.43 -4.24
C GLY A 35 -4.94 -11.21 -2.74
N VAL A 36 -4.79 -9.96 -2.29
CA VAL A 36 -5.04 -9.54 -0.91
C VAL A 36 -6.50 -9.79 -0.53
N ALA A 37 -7.47 -9.36 -1.36
CA ALA A 37 -8.89 -9.57 -1.08
C ALA A 37 -9.28 -11.06 -1.01
N LYS A 38 -8.74 -11.89 -1.91
CA LYS A 38 -8.95 -13.36 -1.86
C LYS A 38 -8.35 -13.98 -0.60
N SER A 39 -7.18 -13.52 -0.17
CA SER A 39 -6.52 -14.00 1.04
C SER A 39 -7.29 -13.61 2.30
N ALA A 40 -7.75 -12.36 2.37
CA ALA A 40 -8.62 -11.87 3.44
C ALA A 40 -9.92 -12.68 3.53
N LYS A 41 -10.55 -12.98 2.39
CA LYS A 41 -11.75 -13.83 2.32
C LYS A 41 -11.50 -15.25 2.84
N ARG A 42 -10.34 -15.84 2.53
CA ARG A 42 -9.96 -17.19 3.02
C ARG A 42 -9.72 -17.20 4.52
N GLN A 43 -9.18 -16.12 5.07
CA GLN A 43 -8.91 -15.98 6.50
C GLN A 43 -10.08 -15.38 7.29
N THR A 44 -11.23 -15.16 6.63
CA THR A 44 -12.43 -14.54 7.21
C THR A 44 -12.15 -13.22 7.92
N TRP A 45 -11.17 -12.45 7.42
CA TRP A 45 -10.81 -11.17 8.01
C TRP A 45 -11.91 -10.15 7.80
N THR A 46 -12.18 -9.39 8.86
CA THR A 46 -12.98 -8.17 8.79
C THR A 46 -12.22 -7.08 8.02
N ILE A 47 -12.94 -6.07 7.52
CA ILE A 47 -12.33 -4.95 6.79
C ILE A 47 -11.32 -4.21 7.69
N GLU A 48 -11.60 -4.11 8.99
CA GLU A 48 -10.73 -3.45 9.98
C GLU A 48 -9.41 -4.22 10.17
N GLU A 49 -9.46 -5.54 10.31
CA GLU A 49 -8.26 -6.40 10.41
C GLU A 49 -7.41 -6.33 9.14
N LEU A 50 -8.05 -6.31 7.97
CA LEU A 50 -7.35 -6.16 6.71
C LEU A 50 -6.65 -4.80 6.62
N LEU A 51 -7.30 -3.72 7.04
CA LEU A 51 -6.70 -2.38 7.07
C LEU A 51 -5.52 -2.32 8.05
N LEU A 52 -5.65 -2.93 9.22
CA LEU A 52 -4.58 -2.99 10.21
C LEU A 52 -3.38 -3.82 9.73
N ALA A 53 -3.61 -4.86 8.92
CA ALA A 53 -2.53 -5.62 8.30
C ALA A 53 -1.86 -4.87 7.13
N LEU A 54 -2.62 -4.09 6.35
CA LEU A 54 -2.10 -3.34 5.20
C LEU A 54 -1.38 -2.04 5.60
N ASP A 55 -1.91 -1.33 6.59
CA ASP A 55 -1.32 -0.13 7.16
C ASP A 55 -1.15 -0.35 8.68
N PRO A 56 -0.13 -1.13 9.08
CA PRO A 56 0.10 -1.38 10.48
C PRO A 56 0.36 -0.05 11.19
N PRO A 57 -0.27 0.18 12.36
CA PRO A 57 -0.06 1.40 13.11
C PRO A 57 1.44 1.54 13.36
N LYS A 58 2.00 2.68 12.94
CA LYS A 58 3.43 2.96 13.15
C LYS A 58 3.75 2.73 14.62
N PRO A 59 4.76 1.89 14.94
CA PRO A 59 5.16 1.70 16.32
C PRO A 59 5.48 3.08 16.90
N LYS A 60 4.88 3.40 18.06
CA LYS A 60 5.21 4.64 18.77
C LYS A 60 6.71 4.58 19.07
N LEU A 61 7.49 5.38 18.33
CA LEU A 61 8.91 5.56 18.61
C LEU A 61 9.05 5.90 20.08
N LYS A 62 9.79 5.07 20.79
CA LYS A 62 10.06 5.33 22.20
C LYS A 62 10.85 6.64 22.28
N PRO A 63 10.65 7.48 23.32
CA PRO A 63 11.30 8.79 23.40
C PRO A 63 12.82 8.76 23.23
N TRP A 64 13.47 7.66 23.63
CA TRP A 64 14.92 7.45 23.51
C TRP A 64 15.40 7.01 22.12
N GLU A 65 14.53 6.50 21.24
CA GLU A 65 14.89 6.14 19.86
C GLU A 65 15.03 7.36 18.94
N ARG A 66 14.50 8.53 19.37
CA ARG A 66 14.70 9.80 18.66
C ARG A 66 16.10 10.39 18.82
N TYR A 67 16.86 9.89 19.79
CA TYR A 67 18.20 10.36 20.14
C TYR A 67 19.27 9.30 19.88
N ALA A 68 18.91 8.15 19.30
CA ALA A 68 19.90 7.21 18.82
C ALA A 68 20.62 7.87 17.64
N ASP A 69 21.86 8.30 17.88
CA ASP A 69 22.78 8.78 16.85
C ASP A 69 22.80 7.81 15.66
N PRO A 70 23.00 8.29 14.42
CA PRO A 70 23.18 7.41 13.28
C PRO A 70 24.26 6.38 13.63
N PRO A 71 24.06 5.08 13.32
CA PRO A 71 25.02 4.05 13.67
C PRO A 71 26.39 4.49 13.16
N HIS A 72 27.30 4.72 14.10
CA HIS A 72 28.70 4.98 13.80
C HIS A 72 29.14 3.83 12.90
N ARG A 73 29.47 4.13 11.65
CA ARG A 73 30.11 3.16 10.76
C ARG A 73 31.51 2.94 11.33
N ASP A 74 31.60 2.10 12.35
CA ASP A 74 32.86 1.50 12.74
C ASP A 74 33.31 0.68 11.53
N GLY A 75 34.35 1.19 10.88
CA GLY A 75 35.01 0.58 9.74
C GLY A 75 35.63 -0.77 10.09
N PRO A 76 35.99 -1.53 9.06
CA PRO A 76 37.40 -1.63 8.71
C PRO A 76 37.73 -1.12 7.31
#